data_AF-A0A4U8RXB4-F1
#
_entry.id   AF-A0A4U8RXB4-F1
#
_cell.length_a   1.000
_cell.length_b   1.000
_cell.length_c   1.000
_cell.angle_alpha   90.00
_cell.angle_beta   90.00
_cell.angle_gamma   90.00
#
_symmetry.space_group_name_H-M   'P 1'
#
loop_
_entity.id
_entity.type
_entity.pdbx_description
1 polymer ?
#
loop_
_entity_poly.entity_id
_entity_poly.type
_entity_poly.pdbx_seq_one_letter_code
_entity_poly.pdbx_strand_id
1 'polypeptide(L)'
;MSFFTFIGSSVFFALIIIVANYSVQYPILGSPLTYGALTYPISFLLMDILSEKYSKAQVLKTLWVGLFLAFFPSLFMSEPRIAIASVCAFIVSQNLDVHIFFYLKNRFPSLWWLRNNASTMISQFIDTMIFFHIAFLFIYPWEQVIMMLLADFCIKVFLALCDTPLFYILAIRKYKQPKITTK
;
A
#
# COMPACT_ATOMS: atom_id res chain seq x y z
N MET A 1 14.07 10.83 -9.89
CA MET A 1 14.14 9.36 -10.00
C MET A 1 14.81 9.01 -11.33
N SER A 2 15.80 8.11 -11.35
CA SER A 2 16.39 7.65 -12.62
C SER A 2 15.39 6.76 -13.38
N PHE A 3 15.59 6.60 -14.69
CA PHE A 3 14.71 5.78 -15.53
C PHE A 3 14.65 4.31 -15.06
N PHE A 4 15.81 3.71 -14.75
CA PHE A 4 15.87 2.34 -14.25
C PHE A 4 15.18 2.16 -12.89
N THR A 5 15.35 3.13 -11.97
CA THR A 5 14.66 3.08 -10.68
C THR A 5 13.15 3.24 -10.84
N PHE A 6 12.72 4.10 -11.76
CA PHE A 6 11.31 4.29 -12.08
C PHE A 6 10.66 3.00 -12.60
N ILE A 7 11.24 2.39 -13.63
CA ILE A 7 10.73 1.12 -14.18
C ILE A 7 10.80 0.02 -13.12
N GLY A 8 11.94 -0.15 -12.46
CA GLY A 8 12.12 -1.20 -11.45
C GLY A 8 11.10 -1.10 -10.31
N SER A 9 10.86 0.12 -9.80
CA SER A 9 9.88 0.33 -8.72
C SER A 9 8.44 0.12 -9.19
N SER A 10 8.12 0.51 -10.43
CA SER A 10 6.78 0.33 -11.01
C SER A 10 6.46 -1.15 -11.22
N VAL A 11 7.42 -1.92 -11.74
CA VAL A 11 7.30 -3.38 -11.92
C VAL A 11 7.23 -4.08 -10.56
N PHE A 12 8.07 -3.69 -9.60
CA PHE A 12 8.03 -4.29 -8.26
C PHE A 12 6.69 -4.03 -7.56
N PHE A 13 6.16 -2.80 -7.65
CA PHE A 13 4.82 -2.49 -7.15
C PHE A 13 3.75 -3.34 -7.83
N ALA A 14 3.82 -3.50 -9.15
CA ALA A 14 2.89 -4.35 -9.89
C ALA A 14 2.95 -5.82 -9.45
N LEU A 15 4.15 -6.37 -9.24
CA LEU A 15 4.33 -7.73 -8.73
C LEU A 15 3.73 -7.92 -7.35
N ILE A 16 3.89 -6.95 -6.44
CA ILE A 16 3.26 -6.99 -5.11
C ILE A 16 1.74 -7.10 -5.27
N ILE A 17 1.13 -6.29 -6.13
CA ILE A 17 -0.33 -6.30 -6.37
C ILE A 17 -0.78 -7.67 -6.92
N ILE A 18 -0.07 -8.20 -7.91
CA ILE A 18 -0.42 -9.48 -8.54
C ILE A 18 -0.34 -10.61 -7.51
N VAL A 19 0.75 -10.67 -6.74
CA VAL A 19 0.93 -11.66 -5.67
C VAL A 19 -0.14 -11.50 -4.61
N ALA A 20 -0.45 -10.27 -4.22
CA ALA A 20 -1.47 -10.01 -3.22
C ALA A 20 -2.86 -10.48 -3.69
N ASN A 21 -3.26 -10.11 -4.90
CA ASN A 21 -4.52 -10.54 -5.51
C ASN A 21 -4.62 -12.06 -5.64
N TYR A 22 -3.53 -12.73 -6.02
CA TYR A 22 -3.47 -14.19 -6.04
C TYR A 22 -3.64 -14.78 -4.62
N SER A 23 -2.94 -14.22 -3.64
CA SER A 23 -2.88 -14.71 -2.27
C SER A 23 -4.16 -14.48 -1.44
N VAL A 24 -4.97 -13.48 -1.80
CA VAL A 24 -6.29 -13.21 -1.18
C VAL A 24 -7.22 -14.42 -1.25
N GLN A 25 -7.04 -15.29 -2.25
CA GLN A 25 -7.89 -16.46 -2.45
C GLN A 25 -7.66 -17.55 -1.39
N TYR A 26 -6.57 -17.46 -0.63
CA TYR A 26 -6.17 -18.48 0.32
C TYR A 26 -6.37 -17.98 1.77
N PRO A 27 -7.31 -18.56 2.53
CA PRO A 27 -7.49 -18.25 3.93
C PRO A 27 -6.36 -18.84 4.78
N ILE A 28 -5.99 -18.14 5.84
CA ILE A 28 -4.94 -18.55 6.77
C ILE A 28 -5.58 -19.41 7.85
N LEU A 29 -5.18 -20.68 7.94
CA LEU A 29 -5.55 -21.61 9.03
C LEU A 29 -7.06 -21.69 9.30
N GLY A 30 -7.89 -21.62 8.26
CA GLY A 30 -9.36 -21.65 8.38
C GLY A 30 -9.98 -20.38 9.00
N SER A 31 -9.18 -19.34 9.21
CA SER A 31 -9.66 -18.04 9.66
C SER A 31 -10.21 -17.20 8.49
N PRO A 32 -11.01 -16.16 8.79
CA PRO A 32 -11.46 -15.21 7.77
C PRO A 32 -10.33 -14.32 7.21
N LEU A 33 -9.13 -14.40 7.77
CA LEU A 33 -7.95 -13.68 7.28
C LEU A 33 -7.35 -14.41 6.07
N THR A 34 -6.92 -13.67 5.06
CA THR A 34 -6.30 -14.23 3.86
C THR A 34 -4.82 -13.86 3.80
N TYR A 35 -4.03 -14.58 3.01
CA TYR A 35 -2.63 -14.20 2.79
C TYR A 35 -2.48 -12.80 2.15
N GLY A 36 -3.53 -12.32 1.48
CA GLY A 36 -3.64 -10.95 0.98
C GLY A 36 -3.37 -9.90 2.04
N ALA A 37 -3.91 -10.10 3.25
CA ALA A 37 -3.75 -9.22 4.40
C ALA A 37 -2.28 -8.95 4.75
N LEU A 38 -1.40 -9.93 4.50
CA LEU A 38 0.03 -9.87 4.80
C LEU A 38 0.82 -9.25 3.64
N THR A 39 0.39 -9.48 2.40
CA THR A 39 1.11 -9.02 1.21
C THR A 39 0.78 -7.58 0.83
N TYR A 40 -0.46 -7.11 1.02
CA TYR A 40 -0.86 -5.75 0.65
C TYR A 40 -0.06 -4.65 1.39
N PRO A 41 0.24 -4.76 2.70
CA PRO A 41 1.04 -3.76 3.41
C PRO A 41 2.42 -3.47 2.79
N ILE A 42 3.03 -4.45 2.14
CA ILE A 42 4.33 -4.30 1.46
C ILE A 42 4.26 -3.21 0.38
N SER A 43 3.11 -3.05 -0.28
CA SER A 43 2.89 -2.03 -1.29
C SER A 43 2.92 -0.60 -0.71
N PHE A 44 2.39 -0.43 0.50
CA PHE A 44 2.40 0.85 1.22
C PHE A 44 3.82 1.17 1.70
N LEU A 45 4.53 0.20 2.29
CA LEU A 45 5.93 0.38 2.66
C LEU A 45 6.79 0.82 1.47
N LEU A 46 6.58 0.24 0.29
CA LEU A 46 7.27 0.67 -0.93
C LEU A 46 6.96 2.14 -1.27
N MET A 47 5.70 2.55 -1.23
CA MET A 47 5.30 3.93 -1.54
C MET A 47 5.83 4.94 -0.52
N ASP A 48 5.87 4.59 0.76
CA ASP A 48 6.48 5.40 1.81
C ASP A 48 7.98 5.60 1.56
N ILE A 49 8.71 4.53 1.24
CA ILE A 49 10.15 4.59 0.91
C ILE A 49 10.39 5.48 -0.32
N LEU A 50 9.55 5.37 -1.35
CA LEU A 50 9.66 6.20 -2.54
C LEU A 50 9.32 7.67 -2.23
N SER A 51 8.31 7.92 -1.40
CA SER A 51 7.88 9.26 -0.96
C SER A 51 8.92 9.97 -0.09
N GLU A 52 9.74 9.20 0.64
CA GLU A 52 10.86 9.78 1.36
C GLU A 52 11.97 10.26 0.40
N LYS A 53 12.26 9.49 -0.67
CA LYS A 53 13.43 9.70 -1.55
C LYS A 53 13.18 10.56 -2.78
N TYR A 54 11.95 10.64 -3.25
CA TYR A 54 11.59 11.24 -4.53
C TYR A 54 10.50 12.30 -4.36
N SER A 55 10.20 13.03 -5.44
CA SER A 55 9.13 14.02 -5.43
C SER A 55 7.75 13.36 -5.58
N LYS A 56 6.72 14.00 -5.05
CA LYS A 56 5.32 13.53 -5.12
C LYS A 56 4.91 13.13 -6.54
N ALA A 57 5.22 13.95 -7.53
CA ALA A 57 4.90 13.67 -8.93
C ALA A 57 5.58 12.40 -9.46
N GLN A 58 6.82 12.12 -9.04
CA GLN A 58 7.55 10.90 -9.45
C GLN A 58 6.95 9.64 -8.81
N VAL A 59 6.55 9.74 -7.54
CA VAL A 59 5.91 8.62 -6.83
C VAL A 59 4.54 8.32 -7.41
N LEU A 60 3.71 9.34 -7.62
CA LEU A 60 2.40 9.16 -8.25
C LEU A 60 2.51 8.57 -9.66
N LYS A 61 3.50 8.99 -10.45
CA LYS A 61 3.75 8.38 -11.76
C LYS A 61 4.10 6.89 -11.66
N THR A 62 4.91 6.51 -10.65
CA THR A 62 5.29 5.10 -10.38
C THR A 62 4.07 4.27 -9.98
N LEU A 63 3.24 4.81 -9.09
CA LEU A 63 1.97 4.23 -8.67
C LEU A 63 1.07 3.97 -9.88
N TRP A 64 0.80 4.98 -10.71
CA TRP A 64 -0.12 4.84 -11.85
C TRP A 64 0.38 3.84 -12.89
N VAL A 65 1.68 3.84 -13.19
CA VAL A 65 2.26 2.85 -14.12
C VAL A 65 2.22 1.45 -13.51
N GLY A 66 2.55 1.30 -12.23
CA GLY A 66 2.48 0.00 -11.57
C GLY A 66 1.06 -0.56 -11.47
N LEU A 67 0.05 0.28 -11.20
CA LEU A 67 -1.36 -0.13 -11.26
C LEU A 67 -1.77 -0.61 -12.65
N PHE A 68 -1.38 0.14 -13.68
CA PHE A 68 -1.66 -0.24 -15.06
C PHE A 68 -1.00 -1.58 -15.43
N LEU A 69 0.26 -1.79 -15.04
CA LEU A 69 0.98 -3.05 -15.28
C LEU A 69 0.37 -4.24 -14.51
N ALA A 70 -0.18 -4.00 -13.32
CA ALA A 70 -0.79 -5.05 -12.51
C ALA A 70 -2.19 -5.45 -12.98
N PHE A 71 -2.89 -4.57 -13.71
CA PHE A 71 -4.31 -4.72 -14.03
C PHE A 71 -4.63 -6.03 -14.78
N PHE A 72 -4.06 -6.21 -15.97
CA PHE A 72 -4.36 -7.39 -16.78
C PHE A 72 -3.91 -8.70 -16.12
N PRO A 73 -2.68 -8.84 -15.59
CA PRO A 73 -2.29 -10.08 -14.91
C PRO A 73 -3.18 -10.40 -13.70
N SER A 74 -3.62 -9.40 -12.94
CA SER A 74 -4.51 -9.61 -11.81
C SER A 74 -5.87 -10.19 -12.22
N LEU A 75 -6.42 -9.76 -13.37
CA LEU A 75 -7.67 -10.31 -13.90
C LEU A 75 -7.57 -11.79 -14.31
N PHE A 76 -6.38 -12.26 -14.68
CA PHE A 76 -6.16 -13.67 -15.06
C PHE A 76 -5.77 -14.55 -13.87
N MET A 77 -5.08 -14.00 -12.86
CA MET A 77 -4.57 -14.77 -11.72
C MET A 77 -5.50 -14.78 -10.49
N SER A 78 -6.51 -13.91 -10.46
CA SER A 78 -7.49 -13.83 -9.38
C SER A 78 -8.90 -13.74 -9.93
N GLU A 79 -9.88 -14.03 -9.09
CA GLU A 79 -11.29 -13.87 -9.47
C GLU A 79 -11.57 -12.42 -9.92
N PRO A 80 -12.27 -12.17 -11.04
CA PRO A 80 -12.41 -10.82 -11.61
C PRO A 80 -12.95 -9.78 -10.62
N ARG A 81 -13.85 -10.21 -9.72
CA ARG A 81 -14.37 -9.37 -8.65
C ARG A 81 -13.28 -8.87 -7.69
N ILE A 82 -12.36 -9.75 -7.29
CA ILE A 82 -11.24 -9.43 -6.39
C ILE A 82 -10.28 -8.45 -7.08
N ALA A 83 -9.97 -8.69 -8.36
CA ALA A 83 -9.14 -7.79 -9.14
C ALA A 83 -9.76 -6.38 -9.26
N ILE A 84 -11.06 -6.28 -9.54
CA ILE A 84 -11.76 -4.98 -9.62
C ILE A 84 -11.77 -4.29 -8.25
N ALA A 85 -12.10 -5.01 -7.18
CA ALA A 85 -12.09 -4.47 -5.82
C ALA A 85 -10.70 -3.92 -5.44
N SER A 86 -9.64 -4.66 -5.74
CA SER A 86 -8.25 -4.27 -5.48
C SER A 86 -7.87 -3.01 -6.25
N VAL A 87 -8.18 -2.93 -7.55
CA VAL A 87 -7.84 -1.77 -8.38
C VAL A 87 -8.57 -0.52 -7.88
N CYS A 88 -9.87 -0.63 -7.56
CA CYS A 88 -10.63 0.48 -6.98
C CYS A 88 -10.06 0.93 -5.64
N ALA A 89 -9.75 -0.02 -4.75
CA ALA A 89 -9.17 0.27 -3.45
C ALA A 89 -7.82 0.99 -3.59
N PHE A 90 -6.90 0.43 -4.39
CA PHE A 90 -5.57 1.00 -4.60
C PHE A 90 -5.57 2.37 -5.26
N ILE A 91 -6.45 2.62 -6.23
CA ILE A 91 -6.55 3.95 -6.88
C ILE A 91 -6.84 5.01 -5.82
N VAL A 92 -7.71 4.72 -4.85
CA VAL A 92 -8.05 5.68 -3.80
C VAL A 92 -7.00 5.69 -2.69
N SER A 93 -6.70 4.52 -2.12
CA SER A 93 -5.87 4.38 -0.93
C SER A 93 -4.42 4.79 -1.16
N GLN A 94 -3.78 4.38 -2.26
CA GLN A 94 -2.38 4.69 -2.53
C GLN A 94 -2.19 6.16 -2.91
N ASN A 95 -3.18 6.76 -3.61
CA ASN A 95 -3.14 8.19 -3.85
C ASN A 95 -3.27 8.95 -2.52
N LEU A 96 -4.20 8.55 -1.65
CA LEU A 96 -4.38 9.16 -0.34
C LEU A 96 -3.10 9.05 0.51
N ASP A 97 -2.47 7.87 0.52
CA ASP A 97 -1.24 7.59 1.26
C ASP A 97 -0.12 8.56 0.86
N VAL A 98 0.20 8.64 -0.43
CA VAL A 98 1.21 9.56 -0.94
C VAL A 98 0.87 11.01 -0.57
N HIS A 99 -0.40 11.41 -0.63
CA HIS A 99 -0.80 12.78 -0.27
C HIS A 99 -0.60 13.06 1.22
N ILE A 100 -1.03 12.16 2.10
CA ILE A 100 -0.87 12.29 3.55
C ILE A 100 0.61 12.26 3.91
N PHE A 101 1.39 11.37 3.31
CA PHE A 101 2.83 11.26 3.59
C PHE A 101 3.56 12.57 3.28
N PHE A 102 3.35 13.15 2.08
CA PHE A 102 3.98 14.43 1.73
C PHE A 102 3.47 15.59 2.59
N TYR A 103 2.20 15.58 2.98
CA TYR A 103 1.65 16.57 3.91
C TYR A 103 2.34 16.50 5.28
N LEU A 104 2.44 15.31 5.88
CA LEU A 104 3.08 15.08 7.17
C LEU A 104 4.60 15.34 7.10
N LYS A 105 5.25 14.98 5.99
CA LYS A 105 6.66 15.29 5.73
C LYS A 105 6.94 16.79 5.77
N ASN A 106 6.06 17.60 5.19
CA ASN A 106 6.22 19.05 5.17
C ASN A 106 5.84 19.70 6.51
N ARG A 107 4.82 19.17 7.21
CA ARG A 107 4.33 19.73 8.47
C ARG A 107 5.19 19.34 9.68
N PHE A 108 5.68 18.11 9.72
CA PHE A 108 6.44 17.52 10.82
C PHE A 108 7.72 16.84 10.31
N PRO A 109 8.72 17.61 9.82
CA PRO A 109 9.88 17.05 9.11
C PRO A 109 10.75 16.12 9.96
N SER A 110 10.83 16.37 11.27
CA SER A 110 11.61 15.57 12.23
C SER A 110 10.96 14.24 12.64
N LEU A 111 9.67 14.05 12.39
CA LEU A 111 8.91 12.87 12.82
C LEU A 111 8.73 11.88 11.67
N TRP A 112 9.77 11.10 11.37
CA TRP A 112 9.74 10.09 10.30
C TRP A 112 8.72 8.98 10.54
N TRP A 113 8.61 8.49 11.78
CA TRP A 113 7.67 7.43 12.12
C TRP A 113 6.22 7.86 11.93
N LEU A 114 5.91 9.14 12.18
CA LEU A 114 4.58 9.69 12.08
C LEU A 114 4.12 9.69 10.62
N ARG A 115 4.96 10.18 9.69
CA ARG A 115 4.60 10.20 8.28
C ARG A 115 4.41 8.81 7.69
N ASN A 116 5.23 7.83 8.09
CA ASN A 116 5.11 6.43 7.65
C ASN A 116 3.84 5.75 8.21
N ASN A 117 3.67 5.75 9.54
CA ASN A 117 2.56 5.01 10.14
C ASN A 117 1.21 5.70 9.91
N ALA A 118 1.13 7.03 10.03
CA ALA A 118 -0.15 7.70 9.89
C ALA A 118 -0.66 7.70 8.44
N SER A 119 0.19 7.87 7.43
CA SER A 119 -0.24 7.76 6.03
C SER A 119 -0.73 6.34 5.73
N THR A 120 0.07 5.33 6.10
CA THR A 120 -0.23 3.93 5.85
C THR A 120 -1.50 3.50 6.57
N MET A 121 -1.65 3.77 7.88
CA MET A 121 -2.81 3.34 8.66
C MET A 121 -4.12 3.98 8.18
N ILE A 122 -4.13 5.29 7.90
CA ILE A 122 -5.32 5.98 7.38
C ILE A 122 -5.70 5.44 6.01
N SER A 123 -4.70 5.22 5.15
CA SER A 123 -4.94 4.81 3.77
C SER A 123 -5.34 3.34 3.67
N GLN A 124 -4.75 2.47 4.49
CA GLN A 124 -5.15 1.07 4.62
C GLN A 124 -6.56 0.92 5.21
N PHE A 125 -7.00 1.83 6.08
CA PHE A 125 -8.38 1.84 6.52
C PHE A 125 -9.35 2.10 5.35
N ILE A 126 -9.08 3.12 4.54
CA ILE A 126 -9.89 3.40 3.34
C ILE A 126 -9.81 2.25 2.31
N ASP A 127 -8.62 1.67 2.14
CA ASP A 127 -8.38 0.50 1.29
C ASP A 127 -9.27 -0.68 1.68
N THR A 128 -9.22 -1.07 2.96
CA THR A 128 -10.01 -2.18 3.50
C THR A 128 -11.50 -1.94 3.38
N MET A 129 -11.97 -0.72 3.66
CA MET A 129 -13.37 -0.37 3.43
C MET A 129 -13.77 -0.59 1.97
N ILE A 130 -13.06 0.01 1.02
CA ILE A 130 -13.41 -0.10 -0.41
C ILE A 130 -13.34 -1.56 -0.88
N PHE A 131 -12.27 -2.26 -0.52
CA PHE A 131 -12.03 -3.63 -0.93
C PHE A 131 -13.13 -4.57 -0.44
N PHE A 132 -13.41 -4.59 0.88
CA PHE A 132 -14.39 -5.51 1.44
C PHE A 132 -15.82 -5.22 0.98
N HIS A 133 -16.18 -3.95 0.76
CA HIS A 133 -17.50 -3.59 0.23
C HIS A 133 -17.68 -4.07 -1.22
N ILE A 134 -16.66 -3.95 -2.08
CA ILE A 134 -16.77 -4.39 -3.47
C ILE A 134 -16.62 -5.92 -3.59
N ALA A 135 -15.71 -6.51 -2.82
CA ALA A 135 -15.36 -7.91 -2.93
C ALA A 135 -16.38 -8.86 -2.29
N PHE A 136 -17.05 -8.46 -1.21
CA PHE A 136 -17.75 -9.41 -0.33
C PHE A 136 -19.17 -9.03 0.11
N LEU A 137 -19.63 -7.79 -0.10
CA LEU A 137 -20.91 -7.29 0.41
C LEU A 137 -22.14 -8.12 -0.02
N PHE A 138 -22.12 -8.70 -1.21
CA PHE A 138 -23.22 -9.51 -1.75
C PHE A 138 -22.96 -11.02 -1.72
N ILE A 139 -21.92 -11.44 -1.02
CA ILE A 139 -21.47 -12.85 -0.98
C ILE A 139 -21.58 -13.40 0.43
N TYR A 140 -21.18 -12.59 1.42
CA TYR A 140 -21.24 -12.96 2.81
C TYR A 140 -22.25 -12.06 3.56
N PRO A 141 -22.83 -12.55 4.68
CA PRO A 141 -23.63 -11.72 5.56
C PRO A 141 -22.85 -10.48 6.03
N TRP A 142 -23.55 -9.36 6.19
CA TRP A 142 -22.95 -8.07 6.59
C TRP A 142 -22.07 -8.17 7.84
N GLU A 143 -22.51 -8.92 8.85
CA GLU A 143 -21.77 -9.14 10.09
C GLU A 143 -20.42 -9.84 9.85
N GLN A 144 -20.39 -10.82 8.94
CA GLN A 144 -19.18 -11.52 8.57
C GLN A 144 -18.22 -10.61 7.79
N VAL A 145 -18.75 -9.77 6.89
CA VAL A 145 -17.94 -8.79 6.13
C VAL A 145 -17.28 -7.79 7.07
N ILE A 146 -18.01 -7.26 8.06
CA ILE A 146 -17.44 -6.37 9.07
C ILE A 146 -16.36 -7.09 9.88
N MET A 147 -16.63 -8.31 10.34
CA MET A 147 -15.65 -9.07 11.13
C MET A 147 -14.36 -9.32 10.35
N MET A 148 -14.45 -9.68 9.07
CA MET A 148 -13.30 -9.86 8.19
C MET A 148 -12.53 -8.55 7.97
N LEU A 149 -13.25 -7.46 7.70
CA LEU A 149 -12.67 -6.13 7.50
C LEU A 149 -11.88 -5.68 8.73
N LEU A 150 -12.47 -5.80 9.93
CA LEU A 150 -11.82 -5.41 11.17
C LEU A 150 -10.59 -6.28 11.46
N ALA A 151 -10.70 -7.59 11.27
CA ALA A 151 -9.57 -8.51 11.45
C ALA A 151 -8.42 -8.19 10.48
N ASP A 152 -8.73 -7.97 9.20
CA ASP A 152 -7.76 -7.59 8.18
C ASP A 152 -7.07 -6.25 8.54
N PHE A 153 -7.86 -5.24 8.92
CA PHE A 153 -7.33 -3.94 9.30
C PHE A 153 -6.43 -4.01 10.54
N CYS A 154 -6.81 -4.76 11.57
CA CYS A 154 -5.97 -4.94 12.77
C CYS A 154 -4.60 -5.52 12.43
N ILE A 155 -4.55 -6.54 11.56
CA ILE A 155 -3.29 -7.14 11.10
C ILE A 155 -2.48 -6.12 10.28
N LYS A 156 -3.11 -5.39 9.38
CA LYS A 156 -2.45 -4.35 8.59
C LYS A 156 -1.84 -3.24 9.45
N VAL A 157 -2.54 -2.80 10.49
CA VAL A 157 -2.02 -1.83 11.47
C VAL A 157 -0.80 -2.38 12.22
N PHE A 158 -0.89 -3.63 12.68
CA PHE A 158 0.24 -4.28 13.34
C PHE A 158 1.47 -4.37 12.41
N LEU A 159 1.26 -4.75 11.15
CA LEU A 159 2.32 -4.81 10.14
C LEU A 159 2.91 -3.43 9.84
N ALA A 160 2.09 -2.39 9.70
CA ALA A 160 2.56 -1.01 9.49
C ALA A 160 3.52 -0.55 10.61
N LEU A 161 3.19 -0.88 11.87
CA LEU A 161 4.07 -0.62 13.01
C LEU A 161 5.38 -1.41 12.90
N CYS A 162 5.30 -2.71 12.57
CA CYS A 162 6.45 -3.59 12.38
C CYS A 162 7.36 -3.18 11.21
N ASP A 163 6.81 -2.49 10.20
CA ASP A 163 7.54 -2.01 9.03
C ASP A 163 8.36 -0.74 9.32
N THR A 164 8.12 -0.07 10.45
CA THR A 164 8.81 1.17 10.82
C THR A 164 10.36 1.01 10.83
N PRO A 165 10.96 -0.02 11.45
CA PRO A 165 12.41 -0.21 11.39
C PRO A 165 12.94 -0.40 9.95
N LEU A 166 12.19 -1.13 9.11
CA LEU A 166 12.54 -1.34 7.70
C LEU A 166 12.51 -0.01 6.93
N PHE A 167 11.49 0.81 7.16
CA PHE A 167 11.39 2.16 6.60
C PHE A 167 12.62 3.00 6.98
N TYR A 168 13.03 3.04 8.25
CA TYR A 168 14.21 3.82 8.67
C TYR A 168 15.50 3.35 7.97
N ILE A 169 15.70 2.05 7.85
CA ILE A 169 16.89 1.47 7.22
C ILE A 169 16.92 1.78 5.72
N LEU A 170 15.81 1.58 5.02
CA LEU A 170 15.74 1.68 3.57
C LEU A 170 15.58 3.12 3.08
N ALA A 171 14.80 3.93 3.79
CA ALA A 171 14.47 5.29 3.41
C ALA A 171 15.53 6.30 3.87
N ILE A 172 15.97 6.23 5.12
CA ILE A 172 16.82 7.26 5.74
C ILE A 172 18.31 6.90 5.63
N ARG A 173 18.71 5.69 6.07
CA ARG A 173 20.14 5.32 6.19
C ARG A 173 20.88 5.33 4.84
N LYS A 174 20.16 5.11 3.73
CA LYS A 174 20.70 5.10 2.37
C LYS A 174 20.63 6.47 1.67
N TYR A 175 19.95 7.46 2.25
CA TYR A 175 19.75 8.78 1.66
C TYR A 175 20.44 9.84 2.52
N LYS A 176 21.72 10.10 2.24
CA LYS A 176 22.37 11.34 2.72
C LYS A 176 21.57 12.50 2.13
N GLN A 177 20.76 13.17 2.93
CA GLN A 177 20.11 14.40 2.49
C GLN A 177 21.19 15.37 2.00
N PRO A 178 21.04 16.00 0.81
CA PRO A 178 21.80 17.20 0.52
C PRO A 178 21.39 18.23 1.58
N LYS A 179 22.38 18.72 2.35
CA LYS A 179 22.15 19.79 3.32
C LYS A 179 21.38 20.91 2.63
N ILE A 180 20.22 21.25 3.17
CA ILE A 180 19.50 22.46 2.77
C ILE A 180 20.38 23.62 3.22
N THR A 181 21.19 24.17 2.31
CA THR A 181 21.83 25.46 2.50
C THR A 181 20.73 26.51 2.50
N THR A 182 20.29 26.89 3.70
CA THR A 182 19.63 28.17 3.92
C THR A 182 20.67 29.26 3.63
N LYS A 183 20.48 29.97 2.52
CA LYS A 183 21.06 31.31 2.32
C LYS A 183 20.16 32.34 2.98
#